data_AF-A0A9X3EPI3-F1
#
_entry.id   AF-A0A9X3EPI3-F1
#
_cell.length_a   1.000
_cell.length_b   1.000
_cell.length_c   1.000
_cell.angle_alpha   90.00
_cell.angle_beta   90.00
_cell.angle_gamma   90.00
#
_symmetry.space_group_name_H-M   'P 1'
#
loop_
_entity.id
_entity.type
_entity.pdbx_description
1 polymer ?
#
loop_
_entity_poly.entity_id
_entity_poly.type
_entity_poly.pdbx_seq_one_letter_code
_entity_poly.pdbx_strand_id
1 'polypeptide(L)'
;MERKHTQGRSRAWWALVSLWLWSQGTPARADVVEDPPAVCPAGAEGNTCHGGPFCKPVKCTSDAECTGGATCQDTKGCIGTVECGGGEGGPNPTPTLSALCEGGEACGADETCQAIKLCMAMVEPTTGGSAGTGPTSSGTATTDAGTASGTGDDTGGGKGGCGSCSADADGRPSALALLTIAGLAGRRRRARGRA
;
A
#
# COMPACT_ATOMS: atom_id res chain seq x y z
N MET A 1 -29.91 -33.65 58.68
CA MET A 1 -28.69 -34.25 58.10
C MET A 1 -28.52 -33.67 56.70
N GLU A 2 -27.70 -32.63 56.57
CA GLU A 2 -27.58 -31.81 55.37
C GLU A 2 -26.30 -32.19 54.61
N ARG A 3 -26.44 -32.90 53.50
CA ARG A 3 -25.29 -33.27 52.67
C ARG A 3 -24.97 -32.10 51.73
N LYS A 4 -23.96 -31.32 52.10
CA LYS A 4 -23.36 -30.29 51.24
C LYS A 4 -22.76 -30.96 50.00
N HIS A 5 -23.45 -30.86 48.87
CA HIS A 5 -22.92 -31.17 47.54
C HIS A 5 -21.91 -30.09 47.15
N THR A 6 -20.64 -30.28 47.51
CA THR A 6 -19.53 -29.52 46.92
C THR A 6 -19.34 -30.00 45.48
N GLN A 7 -20.12 -29.39 44.59
CA GLN A 7 -20.08 -29.57 43.15
C GLN A 7 -18.70 -29.12 42.65
N GLY A 8 -17.80 -30.09 42.49
CA GLY A 8 -16.46 -29.87 41.98
C GLY A 8 -16.54 -29.28 40.58
N ARG A 9 -16.26 -27.97 40.47
CA ARG A 9 -16.10 -27.29 39.18
C ARG A 9 -14.96 -28.00 38.45
N SER A 10 -15.36 -28.91 37.57
CA SER A 10 -14.49 -29.83 36.85
C SER A 10 -13.44 -29.03 36.10
N ARG A 11 -12.18 -29.47 36.16
CA ARG A 11 -11.03 -28.87 35.45
C ARG A 11 -11.30 -28.60 33.95
N ALA A 12 -12.23 -29.34 33.34
CA ALA A 12 -12.73 -29.13 31.99
C ALA A 12 -13.33 -27.73 31.75
N TRP A 13 -14.01 -27.15 32.74
CA TRP A 13 -14.62 -25.83 32.64
C TRP A 13 -13.56 -24.72 32.50
N TRP A 14 -12.45 -24.84 33.23
CA TRP A 14 -11.35 -23.88 33.13
C TRP A 14 -10.62 -23.96 31.78
N ALA A 15 -10.46 -25.16 31.20
CA ALA A 15 -9.84 -25.30 29.89
C ALA A 15 -10.66 -24.62 28.78
N LEU A 16 -12.00 -24.73 28.83
CA LEU A 16 -12.88 -24.06 27.87
C LEU A 16 -12.83 -22.54 28.00
N VAL A 17 -12.79 -22.02 29.23
CA VAL A 17 -12.65 -20.58 29.47
C VAL A 17 -11.31 -20.05 28.96
N SER A 18 -10.20 -20.76 29.20
CA SER A 18 -8.88 -20.37 28.69
C SER A 18 -8.81 -20.37 27.17
N LEU A 19 -9.38 -21.38 26.51
CA LEU A 19 -9.39 -21.45 25.04
C LEU A 19 -10.22 -20.32 24.43
N TRP A 20 -11.37 -20.02 25.02
CA TRP A 20 -12.23 -18.92 24.55
C TRP A 20 -11.58 -17.55 24.74
N LEU A 21 -10.83 -17.34 25.83
CA LEU A 21 -10.08 -16.10 26.05
C LEU A 21 -8.96 -15.91 25.03
N TRP A 22 -8.35 -16.99 24.54
CA TRP A 22 -7.28 -16.94 23.54
C TRP A 22 -7.81 -16.85 22.10
N SER A 23 -9.07 -17.21 21.86
CA SER A 23 -9.71 -17.01 20.55
C SER A 23 -10.12 -15.56 20.26
N GLN A 24 -10.00 -14.66 21.25
CA GLN A 24 -10.14 -13.22 21.03
C GLN A 24 -8.85 -12.67 20.39
N GLY A 25 -8.52 -13.15 19.19
CA GLY A 25 -7.39 -12.64 18.43
C GLY A 25 -7.55 -11.14 18.24
N THR A 26 -6.49 -10.37 18.52
CA THR A 26 -6.47 -8.96 18.14
C THR A 26 -6.67 -8.87 16.62
N PRO A 27 -7.56 -8.01 16.13
CA PRO A 27 -7.71 -7.84 14.69
C PRO A 27 -6.35 -7.48 14.11
N ALA A 28 -5.84 -8.33 13.21
CA ALA A 28 -4.67 -7.97 12.42
C ALA A 28 -5.07 -6.76 11.58
N ARG A 29 -4.53 -5.59 11.93
CA ARG A 29 -4.71 -4.41 11.10
C ARG A 29 -3.73 -4.54 9.96
N ALA A 30 -4.27 -4.76 8.76
CA ALA A 30 -3.49 -4.57 7.55
C ALA A 30 -2.94 -3.14 7.57
N ASP A 31 -1.67 -3.00 7.22
CA ASP A 31 -1.05 -1.70 7.10
C ASP A 31 -1.87 -0.83 6.13
N VAL A 32 -2.22 0.37 6.57
CA VAL A 32 -3.01 1.29 5.74
C VAL A 32 -2.04 1.91 4.76
N VAL A 33 -2.02 1.37 3.54
CA VAL A 33 -1.30 1.97 2.42
C VAL A 33 -2.07 3.20 1.98
N GLU A 34 -1.47 4.37 2.12
CA GLU A 34 -2.08 5.65 1.71
C GLU A 34 -2.28 5.70 0.19
N ASP A 35 -3.23 6.52 -0.27
CA ASP A 35 -3.45 6.71 -1.71
C ASP A 35 -2.20 7.32 -2.37
N PRO A 36 -1.88 6.92 -3.63
CA PRO A 36 -0.79 7.52 -4.39
C PRO A 36 -0.90 9.05 -4.50
N PRO A 37 0.22 9.78 -4.59
CA PRO A 37 0.18 11.22 -4.74
C PRO A 37 -0.47 11.61 -6.07
N ALA A 38 -1.45 12.52 -6.02
CA ALA A 38 -2.21 12.94 -7.20
C ALA A 38 -1.40 13.82 -8.16
N VAL A 39 -0.32 14.44 -7.68
CA VAL A 39 0.55 15.33 -8.47
C VAL A 39 1.97 14.83 -8.34
N CYS A 40 2.58 14.50 -9.48
CA CYS A 40 3.98 14.13 -9.59
C CYS A 40 4.70 15.03 -10.61
N PRO A 41 6.03 15.20 -10.48
CA PRO A 41 6.81 15.89 -11.49
C PRO A 41 6.70 15.19 -12.85
N ALA A 42 6.95 15.93 -13.92
CA ALA A 42 6.94 15.39 -15.27
C ALA A 42 7.90 14.20 -15.39
N GLY A 43 7.44 13.12 -16.02
CA GLY A 43 8.20 11.87 -16.12
C GLY A 43 8.10 10.96 -14.89
N ALA A 44 7.20 11.22 -13.94
CA ALA A 44 6.87 10.32 -12.84
C ALA A 44 5.36 10.06 -12.72
N GLU A 45 5.02 8.93 -12.11
CA GLU A 45 3.65 8.52 -11.78
C GLU A 45 3.50 8.36 -10.26
N GLY A 46 2.31 8.68 -9.73
CA GLY A 46 2.02 8.45 -8.32
C GLY A 46 1.97 6.96 -8.01
N ASN A 47 2.63 6.55 -6.92
CA ASN A 47 2.61 5.19 -6.40
C ASN A 47 2.60 5.19 -4.87
N THR A 48 2.44 4.02 -4.25
CA THR A 48 2.36 3.87 -2.80
C THR A 48 2.90 2.50 -2.37
N CYS A 49 3.51 2.44 -1.18
CA CYS A 49 3.97 1.20 -0.56
C CYS A 49 3.96 1.34 0.97
N HIS A 50 4.51 0.36 1.70
CA HIS A 50 4.62 0.43 3.16
C HIS A 50 5.42 1.64 3.67
N GLY A 51 6.31 2.21 2.84
CA GLY A 51 7.03 3.44 3.13
C GLY A 51 6.24 4.72 2.87
N GLY A 52 4.98 4.61 2.44
CA GLY A 52 4.10 5.74 2.12
C GLY A 52 3.98 6.04 0.62
N PRO A 53 3.27 7.13 0.27
CA PRO A 53 3.05 7.58 -1.10
C PRO A 53 4.31 8.22 -1.67
N PHE A 54 4.59 7.98 -2.95
CA PHE A 54 5.77 8.51 -3.63
C PHE A 54 5.56 8.69 -5.14
N CYS A 55 6.40 9.50 -5.77
CA CYS A 55 6.44 9.65 -7.23
C CYS A 55 7.49 8.72 -7.83
N LYS A 56 7.04 7.73 -8.58
CA LYS A 56 7.88 6.72 -9.22
C LYS A 56 8.32 7.22 -10.61
N PRO A 57 9.63 7.27 -10.92
CA PRO A 57 10.08 7.69 -12.25
C PRO A 57 9.65 6.69 -13.34
N VAL A 58 9.05 7.20 -14.42
CA VAL A 58 8.67 6.44 -15.62
C VAL A 58 9.87 6.38 -16.56
N LYS A 59 10.79 5.48 -16.27
CA LYS A 59 12.04 5.30 -17.04
C LYS A 59 11.78 4.71 -18.42
N CYS A 60 12.62 5.08 -19.38
CA CYS A 60 12.57 4.57 -20.74
C CYS A 60 13.96 4.42 -21.36
N THR A 61 14.06 3.60 -22.39
CA THR A 61 15.25 3.55 -23.26
C THR A 61 15.01 4.12 -24.65
N SER A 62 13.75 4.16 -25.10
CA SER A 62 13.30 4.70 -26.38
C SER A 62 11.85 5.18 -26.32
N ASP A 63 11.43 5.99 -27.31
CA ASP A 63 10.07 6.53 -27.40
C ASP A 63 8.99 5.44 -27.48
N ALA A 64 9.33 4.26 -27.99
CA ALA A 64 8.40 3.14 -28.14
C ALA A 64 7.91 2.57 -26.79
N GLU A 65 8.64 2.82 -25.70
CA GLU A 65 8.25 2.40 -24.35
C GLU A 65 7.28 3.39 -23.69
N CYS A 66 7.18 4.61 -24.23
CA CYS A 66 6.35 5.66 -23.69
C CYS A 66 4.91 5.56 -24.21
N THR A 67 3.95 5.82 -23.32
CA THR A 67 2.52 5.77 -23.64
C THR A 67 1.94 7.19 -23.72
N GLY A 68 0.75 7.33 -24.32
CA GLY A 68 0.05 8.63 -24.36
C GLY A 68 0.74 9.71 -25.20
N GLY A 69 1.56 9.33 -26.18
CA GLY A 69 2.30 10.29 -27.02
C GLY A 69 3.49 10.96 -26.31
N ALA A 70 3.89 10.45 -25.14
CA ALA A 70 5.12 10.86 -24.48
C ALA A 70 6.35 10.40 -25.28
N THR A 71 7.45 11.12 -25.09
CA THR A 71 8.76 10.84 -25.69
C THR A 71 9.78 10.53 -24.60
N CYS A 72 10.76 9.71 -24.92
CA CYS A 72 11.84 9.34 -24.02
C CYS A 72 12.94 10.40 -24.05
N GLN A 73 12.94 11.27 -23.05
CA GLN A 73 13.85 12.42 -22.99
C GLN A 73 14.99 12.17 -22.00
N ASP A 74 16.21 12.55 -22.40
CA ASP A 74 17.35 12.68 -21.50
C ASP A 74 17.15 13.92 -20.63
N THR A 75 17.04 13.72 -19.32
CA THR A 75 16.85 14.80 -18.36
C THR A 75 17.70 14.61 -17.10
N LYS A 76 17.60 15.55 -16.16
CA LYS A 76 18.16 15.41 -14.80
C LYS A 76 17.05 15.52 -13.76
N GLY A 77 16.98 14.52 -12.89
CA GLY A 77 15.99 14.43 -11.82
C GLY A 77 16.64 14.34 -10.43
N CYS A 78 15.95 14.89 -9.44
CA CYS A 78 16.27 14.67 -8.02
C CYS A 78 15.78 13.27 -7.62
N ILE A 79 16.73 12.34 -7.56
CA ILE A 79 16.47 10.94 -7.24
C ILE A 79 16.74 10.70 -5.76
N GLY A 80 15.69 10.27 -5.06
CA GLY A 80 15.76 9.74 -3.70
C GLY A 80 15.36 8.26 -3.66
N THR A 81 15.08 7.76 -2.46
CA THR A 81 14.62 6.39 -2.26
C THR A 81 13.52 6.30 -1.21
N VAL A 82 12.61 5.36 -1.36
CA VAL A 82 11.59 4.99 -0.36
C VAL A 82 11.77 3.52 0.03
N GLU A 83 11.69 3.25 1.33
CA GLU A 83 11.75 1.91 1.89
C GLU A 83 10.38 1.25 1.81
N CYS A 84 10.16 0.45 0.76
CA CYS A 84 8.87 -0.22 0.56
C CYS A 84 8.71 -1.53 1.33
N GLY A 85 9.75 -1.99 2.04
CA GLY A 85 9.69 -3.18 2.87
C GLY A 85 9.26 -2.86 4.30
N GLY A 86 8.21 -3.52 4.78
CA GLY A 86 7.73 -3.38 6.16
C GLY A 86 8.63 -4.01 7.25
N GLY A 87 9.95 -4.07 7.06
CA GLY A 87 10.88 -4.65 8.05
C GLY A 87 12.32 -4.87 7.57
N GLU A 88 13.17 -5.30 8.50
CA GLU A 88 14.59 -5.66 8.27
C GLU A 88 14.68 -6.89 7.35
N GLY A 89 14.82 -6.67 6.05
CA GLY A 89 14.80 -7.72 5.02
C GLY A 89 13.90 -7.43 3.83
N GLY A 90 13.30 -6.24 3.79
CA GLY A 90 12.57 -5.75 2.63
C GLY A 90 13.40 -5.73 1.33
N PRO A 91 12.72 -5.70 0.17
CA PRO A 91 13.39 -5.50 -1.11
C PRO A 91 14.16 -4.17 -1.12
N ASN A 92 15.14 -4.06 -2.03
CA ASN A 92 15.97 -2.86 -2.18
C ASN A 92 15.12 -1.57 -2.21
N PRO A 93 15.65 -0.46 -1.66
CA PRO A 93 15.00 0.85 -1.71
C PRO A 93 14.48 1.17 -3.11
N THR A 94 13.24 1.62 -3.20
CA THR A 94 12.60 1.97 -4.48
C THR A 94 12.97 3.40 -4.84
N PRO A 95 13.46 3.67 -6.06
CA PRO A 95 13.83 5.03 -6.46
C PRO A 95 12.60 5.92 -6.56
N THR A 96 12.73 7.16 -6.09
CA THR A 96 11.70 8.20 -6.16
C THR A 96 12.20 9.38 -7.02
N LEU A 97 11.28 10.15 -7.58
CA LEU A 97 11.57 11.40 -8.30
C LEU A 97 10.76 12.54 -7.66
N SER A 98 11.42 13.49 -7.00
CA SER A 98 10.77 14.61 -6.32
C SER A 98 10.65 15.85 -7.21
N ALA A 99 11.65 16.10 -8.06
CA ALA A 99 11.72 17.25 -8.95
C ALA A 99 12.66 16.97 -10.13
N LEU A 100 12.57 17.81 -11.18
CA LEU A 100 13.62 17.94 -12.19
C LEU A 100 14.65 18.95 -11.69
N CYS A 101 15.95 18.72 -11.94
CA CYS A 101 17.06 19.59 -11.52
C CYS A 101 17.82 20.19 -12.70
N GLU A 102 17.13 20.36 -13.84
CA GLU A 102 17.68 21.09 -14.98
C GLU A 102 17.75 22.58 -14.67
N GLY A 103 18.96 23.10 -14.48
CA GLY A 103 19.18 24.52 -14.15
C GLY A 103 20.04 24.76 -12.91
N GLY A 104 20.51 23.71 -12.24
CA GLY A 104 21.37 23.83 -11.07
C GLY A 104 20.62 24.02 -9.75
N GLU A 105 19.30 23.75 -9.76
CA GLU A 105 18.52 23.66 -8.53
C GLU A 105 19.06 22.52 -7.65
N ALA A 106 19.19 22.81 -6.36
CA ALA A 106 19.64 21.83 -5.39
C ALA A 106 18.49 20.89 -5.06
N CYS A 107 18.75 19.58 -5.13
CA CYS A 107 17.83 18.57 -4.62
C CYS A 107 17.71 18.61 -3.09
N GLY A 108 16.74 17.89 -2.54
CA GLY A 108 16.64 17.69 -1.10
C GLY A 108 17.91 17.07 -0.49
N ALA A 109 18.05 17.15 0.83
CA ALA A 109 19.25 16.71 1.54
C ALA A 109 19.62 15.23 1.30
N ASP A 110 18.62 14.38 1.08
CA ASP A 110 18.76 12.93 0.87
C ASP A 110 18.59 12.52 -0.59
N GLU A 111 18.67 13.48 -1.51
CA GLU A 111 18.45 13.28 -2.94
C GLU A 111 19.68 13.66 -3.73
N THR A 112 19.84 13.04 -4.90
CA THR A 112 20.93 13.35 -5.82
C THR A 112 20.38 13.73 -7.18
N CYS A 113 20.86 14.85 -7.74
CA CYS A 113 20.58 15.23 -9.11
C CYS A 113 21.30 14.28 -10.07
N GLN A 114 20.56 13.37 -10.70
CA GLN A 114 21.10 12.34 -11.58
C GLN A 114 20.56 12.48 -13.00
N ALA A 115 21.41 12.19 -13.99
CA ALA A 115 20.97 12.05 -15.37
C ALA A 115 20.11 10.79 -15.53
N ILE A 116 18.94 10.91 -16.15
CA ILE A 116 17.95 9.85 -16.27
C ILE A 116 17.13 10.05 -17.55
N LYS A 117 16.73 8.94 -18.19
CA LYS A 117 15.79 8.95 -19.30
C LYS A 117 14.37 8.71 -18.80
N LEU A 118 13.46 9.66 -19.06
CA LEU A 118 12.08 9.61 -18.59
C LEU A 118 11.09 9.78 -19.75
N CYS A 119 9.96 9.09 -19.65
CA CYS A 119 8.82 9.32 -20.53
C CYS A 119 8.13 10.62 -20.14
N MET A 120 8.42 11.69 -20.88
CA MET A 120 7.83 13.01 -20.66
C MET A 120 6.78 13.28 -21.72
N ALA A 121 5.64 13.84 -21.31
CA ALA A 121 4.64 14.33 -22.25
C ALA A 121 5.32 15.29 -23.22
N MET A 122 4.99 15.16 -24.51
CA MET A 122 5.49 16.10 -25.50
C MET A 122 4.92 17.47 -25.14
N VAL A 123 5.76 18.37 -24.64
CA VAL A 123 5.40 19.77 -24.56
C VAL A 123 5.27 20.16 -26.03
N GLU A 124 4.05 20.35 -26.52
CA GLU A 124 3.88 20.93 -27.85
C GLU A 124 4.75 22.19 -27.83
N PRO A 125 5.81 22.26 -28.66
CA PRO A 125 6.60 23.46 -28.72
C PRO A 125 5.58 24.51 -29.12
N THR A 126 5.26 25.44 -28.21
CA THR A 126 4.29 26.51 -28.46
C THR A 126 4.72 27.16 -29.75
N THR A 127 4.08 26.72 -30.82
CA THR A 127 4.55 26.96 -32.19
C THR A 127 4.30 28.43 -32.36
N GLY A 128 5.39 29.20 -32.42
CA GLY A 128 5.42 30.65 -32.31
C GLY A 128 4.21 31.34 -32.93
N GLY A 129 3.14 31.44 -32.13
CA GLY A 129 1.94 32.16 -32.45
C GLY A 129 2.27 33.63 -32.30
N SER A 130 2.70 34.20 -33.43
CA SER A 130 2.62 35.59 -33.84
C SER A 130 2.44 36.64 -32.74
N ALA A 131 3.35 37.61 -32.73
CA ALA A 131 3.11 38.96 -32.24
C ALA A 131 1.80 39.52 -32.84
N GLY A 132 0.69 39.30 -32.14
CA GLY A 132 -0.61 39.91 -32.41
C GLY A 132 -0.79 41.10 -31.48
N THR A 133 -0.54 42.28 -32.01
CA THR A 133 -0.69 43.58 -31.37
C THR A 133 -2.12 43.82 -30.86
N GLY A 134 -2.35 43.81 -29.54
CA GLY A 134 -3.50 44.44 -28.85
C GLY A 134 -4.91 43.89 -29.17
N PRO A 135 -5.97 44.30 -28.44
CA PRO A 135 -6.09 45.55 -27.68
C PRO A 135 -6.37 45.37 -26.17
N THR A 136 -6.05 46.42 -25.44
CA THR A 136 -6.59 46.79 -24.13
C THR A 136 -8.08 46.47 -24.00
N SER A 137 -8.45 45.74 -22.94
CA SER A 137 -9.83 45.66 -22.45
C SER A 137 -9.81 45.70 -20.93
N SER A 138 -9.88 46.92 -20.41
CA SER A 138 -10.39 47.23 -19.08
C SER A 138 -11.88 46.89 -19.02
N GLY A 139 -12.27 45.90 -18.22
CA GLY A 139 -13.67 45.57 -17.91
C GLY A 139 -13.71 44.65 -16.68
N THR A 140 -13.92 45.22 -15.50
CA THR A 140 -15.18 45.13 -14.72
C THR A 140 -15.43 43.75 -14.12
N ALA A 141 -15.29 43.66 -12.79
CA ALA A 141 -15.73 42.52 -12.00
C ALA A 141 -17.26 42.40 -12.07
N THR A 142 -17.77 41.30 -12.62
CA THR A 142 -19.15 40.85 -12.41
C THR A 142 -19.14 39.60 -11.55
N THR A 143 -19.88 39.68 -10.47
CA THR A 143 -20.13 38.61 -9.52
C THR A 143 -21.30 37.79 -10.04
N ASP A 144 -21.03 36.68 -10.71
CA ASP A 144 -22.09 35.76 -11.15
C ASP A 144 -22.09 34.50 -10.27
N ALA A 145 -23.12 34.44 -9.43
CA ALA A 145 -23.53 33.26 -8.69
C ALA A 145 -24.16 32.26 -9.67
N GLY A 146 -23.37 31.28 -10.11
CA GLY A 146 -23.82 30.17 -10.95
C GLY A 146 -24.13 28.93 -10.13
N THR A 147 -25.41 28.68 -9.87
CA THR A 147 -25.96 27.41 -9.38
C THR A 147 -25.70 26.30 -10.40
N ALA A 148 -24.95 25.27 -10.01
CA ALA A 148 -24.84 24.03 -10.80
C ALA A 148 -25.61 22.90 -10.09
N SER A 149 -26.83 22.65 -10.56
CA SER A 149 -27.50 21.35 -10.39
C SER A 149 -27.03 20.43 -11.51
N GLY A 150 -26.31 19.37 -11.14
CA GLY A 150 -25.90 18.30 -12.04
C GLY A 150 -26.31 16.96 -11.45
N THR A 151 -27.48 16.46 -11.85
CA THR A 151 -27.84 15.04 -11.79
C THR A 151 -27.20 14.35 -12.99
N GLY A 152 -26.29 13.41 -12.76
CA GLY A 152 -25.58 12.70 -13.84
C GLY A 152 -24.91 11.42 -13.36
N ASP A 153 -25.72 10.37 -13.29
CA ASP A 153 -25.46 8.95 -13.55
C ASP A 153 -24.07 8.36 -13.25
N ASP A 154 -23.98 7.71 -12.08
CA ASP A 154 -22.97 6.73 -11.69
C ASP A 154 -22.98 5.50 -12.62
N THR A 155 -22.37 5.62 -13.80
CA THR A 155 -22.15 4.47 -14.69
C THR A 155 -20.77 3.87 -14.41
N GLY A 156 -20.73 2.99 -13.40
CA GLY A 156 -19.88 1.79 -13.40
C GLY A 156 -18.40 1.97 -13.78
N GLY A 157 -17.65 2.77 -13.01
CA GLY A 157 -16.19 2.72 -13.03
C GLY A 157 -15.70 1.41 -12.42
N GLY A 158 -15.42 0.41 -13.25
CA GLY A 158 -14.79 -0.84 -12.85
C GLY A 158 -13.45 -0.55 -12.16
N LYS A 159 -13.40 -0.69 -10.84
CA LYS A 159 -12.16 -0.72 -10.08
C LYS A 159 -11.31 -1.84 -10.65
N GLY A 160 -10.24 -1.49 -11.34
CA GLY A 160 -9.21 -2.42 -11.79
C GLY A 160 -8.70 -3.16 -10.56
N GLY A 161 -9.11 -4.42 -10.42
CA GLY A 161 -8.65 -5.29 -9.37
C GLY A 161 -7.15 -5.45 -9.49
N CYS A 162 -6.46 -5.40 -8.35
CA CYS A 162 -5.09 -5.88 -8.20
C CYS A 162 -5.07 -7.38 -8.53
N GLY A 163 -5.06 -7.71 -9.81
CA GLY A 163 -5.00 -9.06 -10.34
C GLY A 163 -3.61 -9.61 -10.19
N SER A 164 -3.25 -10.04 -8.98
CA SER A 164 -2.33 -11.17 -8.70
C SER A 164 -1.87 -11.14 -7.24
N CYS A 165 -2.80 -11.10 -6.29
CA CYS A 165 -2.58 -11.79 -5.01
C CYS A 165 -3.57 -12.96 -4.98
N SER A 166 -3.32 -13.93 -5.88
CA SER A 166 -3.79 -15.29 -5.65
C SER A 166 -3.16 -15.74 -4.35
N ALA A 167 -3.89 -15.54 -3.25
CA ALA A 167 -3.75 -16.38 -2.10
C ALA A 167 -4.11 -17.78 -2.61
N ASP A 168 -3.08 -18.57 -2.95
CA ASP A 168 -3.16 -20.03 -2.93
C ASP A 168 -3.48 -20.42 -1.48
N ALA A 169 -4.75 -20.21 -1.10
CA ALA A 169 -5.39 -20.84 0.01
C ALA A 169 -5.76 -22.26 -0.43
N ASP A 170 -4.75 -23.03 -0.85
CA ASP A 170 -4.80 -24.48 -0.74
C ASP A 170 -4.73 -24.80 0.76
N GLY A 171 -5.89 -24.59 1.40
CA GLY A 171 -6.23 -25.15 2.68
C GLY A 171 -6.27 -26.66 2.55
N ARG A 172 -5.10 -27.29 2.57
CA ARG A 172 -4.97 -28.61 3.15
C ARG A 172 -4.90 -28.37 4.65
N PRO A 173 -5.96 -28.66 5.43
CA PRO A 173 -5.78 -28.80 6.86
C PRO A 173 -4.75 -29.92 7.04
N SER A 174 -3.56 -29.58 7.50
CA SER A 174 -2.62 -30.53 8.07
C SER A 174 -3.32 -31.16 9.28
N ALA A 175 -4.09 -32.21 9.01
CA ALA A 175 -4.78 -33.06 9.96
C ALA A 175 -3.80 -33.96 10.71
N LEU A 176 -2.67 -33.41 11.17
CA LEU A 176 -1.61 -34.13 11.86
C LEU A 176 -1.08 -33.27 13.01
N ALA A 177 -1.84 -33.21 14.11
CA ALA A 177 -1.32 -33.15 15.48
C ALA A 177 -2.46 -33.15 16.52
N LEU A 178 -3.46 -34.03 16.36
CA LEU A 178 -4.43 -34.36 17.41
C LEU A 178 -4.21 -35.81 17.84
N LEU A 179 -3.09 -36.09 18.51
CA LEU A 179 -2.89 -37.32 19.28
C LEU A 179 -1.60 -37.20 20.07
N THR A 180 -1.68 -36.73 21.32
CA THR A 180 -0.89 -37.24 22.48
C THR A 180 -1.15 -36.42 23.75
N ILE A 181 -2.37 -36.46 24.30
CA ILE A 181 -2.56 -36.24 25.76
C ILE A 181 -3.59 -37.25 26.29
N ALA A 182 -3.29 -38.53 26.12
CA ALA A 182 -4.01 -39.61 26.78
C ALA A 182 -2.99 -40.64 27.30
N GLY A 183 -2.21 -40.27 28.32
CA GLY A 183 -1.13 -41.15 28.79
C GLY A 183 -0.57 -40.93 30.18
N LEU A 184 -1.10 -40.04 31.02
CA LEU A 184 -0.49 -39.75 32.34
C LEU A 184 -1.41 -39.93 33.57
N ALA A 185 -2.58 -40.56 33.41
CA ALA A 185 -3.48 -40.84 34.54
C ALA A 185 -3.47 -42.31 35.05
N GLY A 186 -2.58 -43.17 34.54
CA GLY A 186 -2.69 -44.63 34.71
C GLY A 186 -1.69 -45.35 35.63
N ARG A 187 -0.83 -44.66 36.41
CA ARG A 187 0.26 -45.35 37.17
C ARG A 187 0.28 -45.21 38.69
N ARG A 188 -0.81 -44.77 39.32
CA ARG A 188 -0.96 -44.82 40.79
C ARG A 188 -2.08 -45.76 41.20
N ARG A 189 -1.83 -47.07 41.15
CA ARG A 189 -2.53 -48.11 41.93
C ARG A 189 -1.96 -49.49 41.58
N ARG A 190 -0.88 -49.89 42.26
CA ARG A 190 -0.50 -51.29 42.59
C ARG A 190 0.89 -51.30 43.25
N ALA A 191 0.91 -50.89 44.52
CA ALA A 191 1.99 -51.25 45.46
C ALA A 191 1.47 -51.07 46.90
N ARG A 192 0.37 -51.75 47.22
CA ARG A 192 0.00 -52.08 48.60
C ARG A 192 -0.59 -53.48 48.58
N GLY A 193 0.15 -54.41 49.16
CA GLY A 193 -0.37 -55.71 49.58
C GLY A 193 0.25 -56.91 48.86
N ARG A 194 1.33 -57.46 49.42
CA ARG A 194 1.34 -58.84 49.93
C ARG A 194 2.64 -59.17 50.66
N ALA A 195 2.44 -59.69 51.87
CA ALA A 195 3.32 -60.49 52.74
C ALA A 195 4.64 -59.87 53.18
#